data_AF-A0A9N8EDV5-F1
#
_entry.id   AF-A0A9N8EDV5-F1
#
_cell.length_a   1.000
_cell.length_b   1.000
_cell.length_c   1.000
_cell.angle_alpha   90.00
_cell.angle_beta   90.00
_cell.angle_gamma   90.00
#
_symmetry.space_group_name_H-M   'P 1'
#
loop_
_entity.id
_entity.type
_entity.pdbx_description
1 polymer ?
#
loop_
_entity_poly.entity_id
_entity_poly.type
_entity_poly.pdbx_seq_one_letter_code
_entity_poly.pdbx_strand_id
1 'polypeptide(L)'
;MAEEEGFNPENVLAAMRAHANQPQDIVDPTMQLTVAEVDRARQVKAAVEAIPGLHSLSDFDIVQYALCAVDETMDQICHRVHCQQAFRQQYQIDDTAAQGVALFSQMTLQHPGMFLAADYLASSEGYMCIVDHAKFFPPKTDAQIRIHMAGTFYLNQALNPTFRAMRNGTTSMIECSGASFDNMDLKYMEKFAVEFFSHYPQKAKEKFFSSAESSITMLFALWNRFLPASIREKIHLGGELSGMDGQRIDVFYKQPTPEIARDRLCRKVLHLLTRRYDNQANFSLSKPSVMDG
;
A
#
# COMPACT_ATOMS: atom_id res chain seq x y z
N MET A 1 -12.61 2.79 37.43
CA MET A 1 -12.74 2.52 35.98
C MET A 1 -12.00 3.64 35.29
N ALA A 2 -10.88 3.37 34.63
CA ALA A 2 -10.24 4.36 33.78
C ALA A 2 -11.05 4.42 32.48
N GLU A 3 -11.46 5.61 32.06
CA GLU A 3 -12.01 5.82 30.72
C GLU A 3 -10.90 5.46 29.73
N GLU A 4 -11.09 4.42 28.91
CA GLU A 4 -10.18 4.13 27.81
C GLU A 4 -10.28 5.28 26.80
N GLU A 5 -9.29 6.17 26.81
CA GLU A 5 -9.15 7.21 25.78
C GLU A 5 -9.04 6.52 24.42
N GLY A 6 -10.09 6.64 23.60
CA GLY A 6 -10.12 6.13 22.25
C GLY A 6 -8.94 6.69 21.42
N PHE A 7 -8.49 5.94 20.43
CA PHE A 7 -7.41 6.36 19.54
C PHE A 7 -7.67 7.77 18.95
N ASN A 8 -6.85 8.74 19.36
CA ASN A 8 -6.85 10.10 18.81
C ASN A 8 -5.63 10.29 17.89
N PRO A 9 -5.81 10.37 16.56
CA PRO A 9 -4.71 10.51 15.61
C PRO A 9 -3.93 11.83 15.78
N GLU A 10 -4.56 12.90 16.27
CA GLU A 10 -3.90 14.19 16.50
C GLU A 10 -2.85 14.11 17.61
N ASN A 11 -3.11 13.37 18.68
CA ASN A 11 -2.14 13.18 19.78
C ASN A 11 -0.89 12.45 19.29
N VAL A 12 -1.06 11.43 18.43
CA VAL A 12 0.06 10.69 17.85
C VAL A 12 0.84 11.58 16.87
N LEU A 13 0.14 12.32 16.01
CA LEU A 13 0.77 13.26 15.08
C LEU A 13 1.56 14.36 15.81
N ALA A 14 1.03 14.89 16.91
CA ALA A 14 1.72 15.88 17.74
C ALA A 14 3.03 15.32 18.34
N ALA A 15 2.99 14.10 18.89
CA ALA A 15 4.18 13.42 19.39
C ALA A 15 5.22 13.16 18.29
N MET A 16 4.78 12.80 17.08
CA MET A 16 5.67 12.59 15.94
C MET A 16 6.32 13.89 15.45
N ARG A 17 5.56 14.99 15.36
CA ARG A 17 6.10 16.32 15.01
C ARG A 17 7.17 16.78 16.00
N ALA A 18 7.04 16.46 17.29
CA ALA A 18 8.06 16.78 18.29
C ALA A 18 9.39 16.06 18.03
N HIS A 19 9.36 14.83 17.50
CA HIS A 19 10.55 14.08 17.11
C HIS A 19 11.17 14.57 15.79
N ALA A 20 10.37 15.04 14.85
CA ALA A 20 10.82 15.48 13.52
C ALA A 20 11.76 16.71 13.56
N ASN A 21 11.71 17.51 14.63
CA ASN A 21 12.55 18.70 14.79
C ASN A 21 13.98 18.42 15.28
N GLN A 22 14.38 17.15 15.43
CA GLN A 22 15.77 16.82 15.76
C GLN A 22 16.64 16.85 14.49
N PRO A 23 17.80 17.53 14.49
CA PRO A 23 18.69 17.56 13.33
C PRO A 23 19.14 16.13 12.99
N GLN A 24 18.78 15.66 11.79
CA GLN A 24 19.20 14.37 11.26
C GLN A 24 20.50 14.53 10.49
N ASP A 25 21.63 14.43 11.18
CA ASP A 25 22.96 14.40 10.54
C ASP A 25 23.27 13.03 9.90
N ILE A 26 22.40 12.03 10.09
CA ILE A 26 22.59 10.68 9.56
C ILE A 26 21.73 10.50 8.31
N VAL A 27 22.39 10.34 7.16
CA VAL A 27 21.75 9.95 5.89
C VAL A 27 21.08 8.59 6.08
N ASP A 28 19.75 8.52 5.92
CA ASP A 28 19.01 7.25 5.98
C ASP A 28 19.45 6.35 4.80
N PRO A 29 20.12 5.20 5.04
CA PRO A 29 20.60 4.31 3.98
C PRO A 29 19.46 3.63 3.20
N THR A 30 18.21 3.77 3.65
CA THR A 30 17.03 3.30 2.92
C THR A 30 16.50 4.30 1.89
N MET A 31 17.03 5.54 1.92
CA MET A 31 16.67 6.68 1.06
C MET A 31 17.72 7.00 0.00
N GLN A 32 18.77 6.19 -0.14
CA GLN A 32 19.80 6.39 -1.15
C GLN A 32 19.38 5.81 -2.51
N LEU A 33 19.81 6.44 -3.59
CA LEU A 33 19.62 6.00 -4.98
C LEU A 33 20.96 5.63 -5.62
N THR A 34 20.95 4.71 -6.58
CA THR A 34 22.07 4.53 -7.50
C THR A 34 22.08 5.64 -8.55
N VAL A 35 23.21 5.84 -9.22
CA VAL A 35 23.31 6.80 -10.35
C VAL A 35 22.28 6.51 -11.43
N ALA A 36 22.12 5.23 -11.81
CA ALA A 36 21.15 4.82 -12.83
C ALA A 36 19.70 5.12 -12.44
N GLU A 37 19.35 4.95 -11.16
CA GLU A 37 18.01 5.27 -10.66
C GLU A 37 17.75 6.79 -10.66
N VAL A 38 18.77 7.60 -10.32
CA VAL A 38 18.67 9.07 -10.41
C VAL A 38 18.44 9.50 -11.85
N ASP A 39 19.19 8.95 -12.81
CA ASP A 39 19.05 9.30 -14.22
C ASP A 39 17.68 8.88 -14.77
N ARG A 40 17.20 7.68 -14.40
CA ARG A 40 15.86 7.22 -14.76
C ARG A 40 14.78 8.14 -14.16
N ALA A 41 14.91 8.51 -12.89
CA ALA A 41 13.97 9.43 -12.24
C ALA A 41 13.93 10.81 -12.93
N ARG A 42 15.09 11.34 -13.35
CA ARG A 42 15.16 12.58 -14.13
C ARG A 42 14.46 12.46 -15.49
N GLN A 43 14.60 11.33 -16.17
CA GLN A 43 13.89 11.08 -17.44
C GLN A 43 12.37 11.02 -17.22
N VAL A 44 11.91 10.34 -16.17
CA VAL A 44 10.48 10.29 -15.81
C VAL A 44 9.96 11.70 -15.51
N LYS A 45 10.70 12.48 -14.72
CA LYS A 45 10.34 13.88 -14.42
C LYS A 45 10.18 14.72 -15.68
N ALA A 46 11.20 14.71 -16.54
CA ALA A 46 11.19 15.48 -17.78
C ALA A 46 10.02 15.07 -18.70
N ALA A 47 9.70 13.78 -18.78
CA ALA A 47 8.60 13.29 -19.60
C ALA A 47 7.23 13.71 -19.05
N VAL A 48 7.02 13.62 -17.74
CA VAL A 48 5.77 14.05 -17.08
C VAL A 48 5.58 15.57 -17.21
N GLU A 49 6.63 16.37 -16.99
CA GLU A 49 6.59 17.83 -17.10
C GLU A 49 6.35 18.32 -18.53
N ALA A 50 6.68 17.50 -19.54
CA ALA A 50 6.44 17.83 -20.94
C ALA A 50 4.97 17.68 -21.37
N ILE A 51 4.11 17.03 -20.58
CA ILE A 51 2.71 16.77 -20.94
C ILE A 51 1.80 17.87 -20.37
N PRO A 52 1.13 18.67 -21.24
CA PRO A 52 0.21 19.70 -20.78
C PRO A 52 -0.97 19.12 -19.98
N GLY A 53 -1.30 19.76 -18.85
CA GLY A 53 -2.46 19.41 -18.03
C GLY A 53 -2.19 18.40 -16.92
N LEU A 54 -1.01 17.77 -16.88
CA LEU A 54 -0.60 16.99 -15.70
C LEU A 54 -0.10 17.93 -14.59
N HIS A 55 -0.48 17.62 -13.35
CA HIS A 55 0.08 18.31 -12.20
C HIS A 55 1.52 17.84 -11.95
N SER A 56 2.39 18.74 -11.51
CA SER A 56 3.75 18.39 -11.10
C SER A 56 3.71 17.40 -9.93
N LEU A 57 4.48 16.32 -10.04
CA LEU A 57 4.68 15.37 -8.95
C LEU A 57 5.83 15.82 -8.06
N SER A 58 5.82 15.35 -6.81
CA SER A 58 7.00 15.47 -5.95
C SER A 58 8.15 14.62 -6.50
N ASP A 59 9.40 15.03 -6.22
CA ASP A 59 10.58 14.26 -6.62
C ASP A 59 10.57 12.83 -6.05
N PHE A 60 9.98 12.64 -4.87
CA PHE A 60 9.81 11.33 -4.26
C PHE A 60 8.82 10.45 -5.03
N ASP A 61 7.67 11.01 -5.43
CA ASP A 61 6.69 10.28 -6.25
C ASP A 61 7.27 9.95 -7.64
N ILE A 62 8.05 10.85 -8.24
CA ILE A 62 8.80 10.58 -9.49
C ILE A 62 9.73 9.38 -9.33
N VAL A 63 10.49 9.33 -8.23
CA VAL A 63 11.38 8.20 -7.94
C VAL A 63 10.59 6.91 -7.76
N GLN A 64 9.42 6.94 -7.11
CA GLN A 64 8.57 5.76 -6.98
C GLN A 64 8.17 5.19 -8.35
N TYR A 65 7.75 6.04 -9.31
CA TYR A 65 7.49 5.59 -10.67
C TYR A 65 8.75 5.01 -11.34
N ALA A 66 9.90 5.67 -11.18
CA ALA A 66 11.16 5.19 -11.75
C ALA A 66 11.59 3.81 -11.20
N LEU A 67 11.36 3.54 -9.91
CA LEU A 67 11.73 2.29 -9.24
C LEU A 67 10.72 1.17 -9.43
N CYS A 68 9.43 1.48 -9.53
CA CYS A 68 8.37 0.47 -9.60
C CYS A 68 7.96 0.11 -11.04
N ALA A 69 8.26 0.97 -12.02
CA ALA A 69 7.90 0.78 -13.43
C ALA A 69 9.15 0.68 -14.33
N VAL A 70 10.17 -0.08 -13.90
CA VAL A 70 11.46 -0.22 -14.59
C VAL A 70 11.29 -0.79 -16.00
N ASP A 71 10.38 -1.75 -16.17
CA ASP A 71 10.13 -2.44 -17.44
C ASP A 71 9.12 -1.72 -18.35
N GLU A 72 8.62 -0.56 -17.93
CA GLU A 72 7.63 0.21 -18.69
C GLU A 72 8.28 1.28 -19.57
N THR A 73 7.66 1.51 -20.72
CA THR A 73 7.97 2.64 -21.60
C THR A 73 7.58 3.96 -20.94
N MET A 74 8.18 5.07 -21.39
CA MET A 74 7.88 6.38 -20.80
C MET A 74 6.41 6.80 -21.03
N ASP A 75 5.82 6.42 -22.16
CA ASP A 75 4.41 6.67 -22.46
C ASP A 75 3.48 5.93 -21.49
N GLN A 76 3.81 4.67 -21.15
CA GLN A 76 3.07 3.89 -20.16
C GLN A 76 3.15 4.54 -18.77
N ILE A 77 4.34 4.98 -18.35
CA ILE A 77 4.53 5.67 -17.08
C ILE A 77 3.72 6.97 -17.05
N CYS A 78 3.78 7.78 -18.11
CA CYS A 78 3.02 9.03 -18.20
C CYS A 78 1.50 8.79 -18.18
N HIS A 79 1.03 7.75 -18.87
CA HIS A 79 -0.37 7.33 -18.81
C HIS A 79 -0.78 6.93 -17.38
N ARG A 80 0.05 6.16 -16.66
CA ARG A 80 -0.21 5.81 -15.26
C ARG A 80 -0.23 7.03 -14.35
N VAL A 81 0.65 8.01 -14.56
CA VAL A 81 0.63 9.28 -13.81
C VAL A 81 -0.69 10.01 -14.03
N HIS A 82 -1.13 10.14 -15.28
CA HIS A 82 -2.42 10.75 -15.62
C HIS A 82 -3.59 10.05 -14.90
N CYS A 83 -3.67 8.73 -15.04
CA CYS A 83 -4.73 7.95 -14.39
C CYS A 83 -4.68 8.03 -12.86
N GLN A 84 -3.48 8.09 -12.28
CA GLN A 84 -3.33 8.22 -10.83
C GLN A 84 -3.77 9.60 -10.33
N GLN A 85 -3.54 10.67 -11.10
CA GLN A 85 -4.05 12.00 -10.77
C GLN A 85 -5.59 12.05 -10.85
N ALA A 86 -6.18 11.45 -11.90
CA ALA A 86 -7.62 11.29 -12.01
C ALA A 86 -8.21 10.47 -10.85
N PHE A 87 -7.54 9.36 -10.47
CA PHE A 87 -7.91 8.55 -9.31
C PHE A 87 -7.92 9.38 -8.02
N ARG A 88 -6.85 10.16 -7.76
CA ARG A 88 -6.77 11.03 -6.57
C ARG A 88 -7.90 12.06 -6.53
N GLN A 89 -8.25 12.65 -7.68
CA GLN A 89 -9.37 13.58 -7.77
C GLN A 89 -10.72 12.88 -7.52
N GLN A 90 -10.98 11.76 -8.20
CA GLN A 90 -12.23 10.99 -8.08
C GLN A 90 -12.49 10.53 -6.65
N TYR A 91 -11.44 10.11 -5.93
CA TYR A 91 -11.55 9.58 -4.57
C TYR A 91 -11.22 10.60 -3.48
N GLN A 92 -11.02 11.88 -3.84
CA GLN A 92 -10.79 12.99 -2.92
C GLN A 92 -9.61 12.73 -1.97
N ILE A 93 -8.45 12.44 -2.55
CA ILE A 93 -7.22 12.13 -1.83
C ILE A 93 -6.42 13.42 -1.66
N ASP A 94 -6.14 13.80 -0.41
CA ASP A 94 -5.44 15.04 -0.04
C ASP A 94 -3.93 14.83 0.19
N ASP A 95 -3.46 13.59 0.09
CA ASP A 95 -2.06 13.20 0.34
C ASP A 95 -1.52 13.64 1.71
N THR A 96 -2.28 13.35 2.78
CA THR A 96 -1.82 13.60 4.17
C THR A 96 -1.92 12.35 5.04
N ALA A 97 -1.00 12.22 6.01
CA ALA A 97 -1.03 11.11 6.96
C ALA A 97 -2.33 11.08 7.79
N ALA A 98 -2.84 12.25 8.18
CA ALA A 98 -4.08 12.39 8.93
C ALA A 98 -5.30 11.89 8.14
N GLN A 99 -5.45 12.33 6.88
CA GLN A 99 -6.53 11.83 6.02
C GLN A 99 -6.38 10.32 5.78
N GLY A 100 -5.14 9.86 5.57
CA GLY A 100 -4.85 8.46 5.31
C GLY A 100 -5.23 7.52 6.44
N VAL A 101 -4.85 7.85 7.69
CA VAL A 101 -5.25 7.02 8.84
C VAL A 101 -6.76 7.09 9.09
N ALA A 102 -7.40 8.23 8.86
CA ALA A 102 -8.85 8.37 9.02
C ALA A 102 -9.62 7.47 8.02
N LEU A 103 -9.24 7.51 6.74
CA LEU A 103 -9.85 6.67 5.70
C LEU A 103 -9.53 5.19 5.89
N PHE A 104 -8.29 4.86 6.28
CA PHE A 104 -7.92 3.49 6.61
C PHE A 104 -8.72 2.97 7.80
N SER A 105 -8.90 3.76 8.86
CA SER A 105 -9.72 3.40 10.01
C SER A 105 -11.18 3.14 9.60
N GLN A 106 -11.78 4.01 8.78
CA GLN A 106 -13.12 3.79 8.22
C GLN A 106 -13.20 2.51 7.38
N MET A 107 -12.17 2.23 6.57
CA MET A 107 -12.08 0.99 5.80
C MET A 107 -12.02 -0.26 6.71
N THR A 108 -11.28 -0.21 7.82
CA THR A 108 -11.25 -1.32 8.79
C THR A 108 -12.57 -1.48 9.56
N LEU A 109 -13.34 -0.42 9.74
CA LEU A 109 -14.71 -0.48 10.28
C LEU A 109 -15.69 -1.08 9.26
N GLN A 110 -15.51 -0.77 7.97
CA GLN A 110 -16.30 -1.35 6.89
C GLN A 110 -16.00 -2.85 6.70
N HIS A 111 -14.78 -3.30 7.02
CA HIS A 111 -14.36 -4.70 6.93
C HIS A 111 -13.72 -5.20 8.24
N PRO A 112 -14.52 -5.41 9.31
CA PRO A 112 -13.99 -5.79 10.62
C PRO A 112 -13.17 -7.08 10.57
N GLY A 113 -11.89 -6.98 10.91
CA GLY A 113 -10.96 -8.11 10.93
C GLY A 113 -10.39 -8.52 9.57
N MET A 114 -10.63 -7.75 8.50
CA MET A 114 -10.03 -7.99 7.19
C MET A 114 -8.53 -7.72 7.19
N PHE A 115 -8.08 -6.56 7.67
CA PHE A 115 -6.65 -6.25 7.70
C PHE A 115 -6.07 -6.68 9.06
N LEU A 116 -5.08 -7.56 9.02
CA LEU A 116 -4.49 -8.17 10.21
C LEU A 116 -3.13 -7.57 10.56
N ALA A 117 -2.31 -7.26 9.54
CA ALA A 117 -0.95 -6.79 9.74
C ALA A 117 -0.44 -5.93 8.57
N ALA A 118 0.53 -5.07 8.87
CA ALA A 118 1.26 -4.23 7.92
C ALA A 118 2.69 -4.04 8.46
N ASP A 119 3.57 -5.01 8.22
CA ASP A 119 4.83 -5.17 8.94
C ASP A 119 6.06 -5.14 8.03
N TYR A 120 7.18 -4.65 8.54
CA TYR A 120 8.46 -4.74 7.86
C TYR A 120 9.09 -6.11 8.10
N LEU A 121 9.48 -6.77 7.02
CA LEU A 121 10.14 -8.08 7.04
C LEU A 121 11.62 -7.92 6.75
N ALA A 122 12.44 -7.93 7.79
CA ALA A 122 13.89 -7.75 7.70
C ALA A 122 14.58 -8.74 6.73
N SER A 123 14.12 -10.00 6.69
CA SER A 123 14.64 -11.05 5.80
C SER A 123 14.48 -10.72 4.31
N SER A 124 13.49 -9.90 3.98
CA SER A 124 13.14 -9.53 2.61
C SER A 124 13.42 -8.06 2.30
N GLU A 125 13.84 -7.31 3.33
CA GLU A 125 13.94 -5.85 3.38
C GLU A 125 12.72 -5.11 2.79
N GLY A 126 11.55 -5.73 2.84
CA GLY A 126 10.30 -5.23 2.27
C GLY A 126 9.19 -5.22 3.30
N TYR A 127 8.02 -4.71 2.90
CA TYR A 127 6.83 -4.74 3.74
C TYR A 127 5.91 -5.90 3.38
N MET A 128 5.20 -6.38 4.38
CA MET A 128 4.18 -7.40 4.27
C MET A 128 2.84 -6.86 4.73
N CYS A 129 1.78 -7.18 4.00
CA CYS A 129 0.41 -6.99 4.45
C CYS A 129 -0.28 -8.34 4.58
N ILE A 130 -0.98 -8.54 5.70
CA ILE A 130 -1.77 -9.75 5.94
C ILE A 130 -3.26 -9.40 5.95
N VAL A 131 -4.04 -10.14 5.18
CA VAL A 131 -5.47 -9.91 4.96
C VAL A 131 -6.26 -11.21 5.18
N ASP A 132 -7.41 -11.14 5.85
CA ASP A 132 -8.42 -12.20 5.98
C ASP A 132 -9.56 -11.93 4.99
N HIS A 133 -9.57 -12.65 3.88
CA HIS A 133 -10.53 -12.45 2.80
C HIS A 133 -11.94 -12.93 3.17
N ALA A 134 -12.10 -13.78 4.19
CA ALA A 134 -13.42 -14.16 4.71
C ALA A 134 -14.13 -13.00 5.42
N LYS A 135 -13.37 -11.95 5.76
CA LYS A 135 -13.88 -10.70 6.36
C LYS A 135 -14.01 -9.56 5.36
N PHE A 136 -13.81 -9.82 4.07
CA PHE A 136 -14.12 -8.86 3.04
C PHE A 136 -15.64 -8.81 2.78
N PHE A 137 -16.17 -7.59 2.73
CA PHE A 137 -17.59 -7.30 2.52
C PHE A 137 -17.71 -6.31 1.36
N PRO A 138 -18.00 -6.76 0.13
CA PRO A 138 -17.87 -5.90 -1.05
C PRO A 138 -18.62 -4.56 -0.89
N PRO A 139 -17.96 -3.41 -1.16
CA PRO A 139 -18.60 -2.09 -1.10
C PRO A 139 -19.85 -2.04 -2.00
N LYS A 140 -20.97 -1.50 -1.49
CA LYS A 140 -22.26 -1.46 -2.22
C LYS A 140 -22.71 -0.05 -2.63
N THR A 141 -22.10 0.97 -2.07
CA THR A 141 -22.42 2.38 -2.34
C THR A 141 -21.17 3.14 -2.77
N ASP A 142 -21.34 4.25 -3.49
CA ASP A 142 -20.20 5.09 -3.91
C ASP A 142 -19.37 5.59 -2.72
N ALA A 143 -20.01 5.89 -1.59
CA ALA A 143 -19.32 6.27 -0.36
C ALA A 143 -18.43 5.15 0.19
N GLN A 144 -18.93 3.90 0.23
CA GLN A 144 -18.16 2.73 0.64
C GLN A 144 -17.04 2.39 -0.35
N ILE A 145 -17.29 2.54 -1.65
CA ILE A 145 -16.28 2.35 -2.70
C ILE A 145 -15.17 3.38 -2.51
N ARG A 146 -15.51 4.65 -2.29
CA ARG A 146 -14.54 5.72 -2.01
C ARG A 146 -13.69 5.39 -0.78
N ILE A 147 -14.32 5.01 0.34
CA ILE A 147 -13.60 4.65 1.57
C ILE A 147 -12.60 3.53 1.30
N HIS A 148 -13.03 2.46 0.61
CA HIS A 148 -12.16 1.33 0.33
C HIS A 148 -11.02 1.69 -0.65
N MET A 149 -11.33 2.38 -1.75
CA MET A 149 -10.35 2.79 -2.75
C MET A 149 -9.29 3.72 -2.15
N ALA A 150 -9.73 4.77 -1.43
CA ALA A 150 -8.82 5.72 -0.82
C ALA A 150 -8.06 5.11 0.37
N GLY A 151 -8.73 4.31 1.22
CA GLY A 151 -8.08 3.58 2.31
C GLY A 151 -7.01 2.61 1.81
N THR A 152 -7.27 1.93 0.69
CA THR A 152 -6.29 1.04 0.06
C THR A 152 -5.14 1.82 -0.59
N PHE A 153 -5.40 2.98 -1.19
CA PHE A 153 -4.34 3.87 -1.66
C PHE A 153 -3.39 4.23 -0.52
N TYR A 154 -3.92 4.70 0.61
CA TYR A 154 -3.10 5.06 1.77
C TYR A 154 -2.39 3.88 2.42
N LEU A 155 -3.01 2.69 2.45
CA LEU A 155 -2.31 1.48 2.88
C LEU A 155 -1.08 1.22 1.98
N ASN A 156 -1.22 1.35 0.67
CA ASN A 156 -0.09 1.13 -0.23
C ASN A 156 0.96 2.25 -0.15
N GLN A 157 0.57 3.49 0.13
CA GLN A 157 1.51 4.56 0.49
C GLN A 157 2.31 4.17 1.74
N ALA A 158 1.64 3.68 2.79
CA ALA A 158 2.27 3.24 4.04
C ALA A 158 3.29 2.10 3.82
N LEU A 159 3.05 1.22 2.85
CA LEU A 159 3.94 0.10 2.53
C LEU A 159 5.12 0.50 1.61
N ASN A 160 5.18 1.77 1.17
CA ASN A 160 6.26 2.34 0.37
C ASN A 160 6.83 3.64 0.99
N PRO A 161 7.33 3.61 2.25
CA PRO A 161 7.81 4.82 2.90
C PRO A 161 9.23 5.23 2.47
N THR A 162 10.00 4.34 1.83
CA THR A 162 11.41 4.56 1.46
C THR A 162 11.73 3.93 0.11
N PHE A 163 12.84 4.35 -0.52
CA PHE A 163 13.26 3.78 -1.81
C PHE A 163 13.65 2.31 -1.70
N ARG A 164 14.26 1.89 -0.58
CA ARG A 164 14.51 0.47 -0.31
C ARG A 164 13.21 -0.35 -0.33
N ALA A 165 12.15 0.14 0.33
CA ALA A 165 10.85 -0.53 0.33
C ALA A 165 10.28 -0.66 -1.09
N MET A 166 10.36 0.42 -1.89
CA MET A 166 9.88 0.41 -3.29
C MET A 166 10.61 -0.60 -4.17
N ARG A 167 11.94 -0.72 -4.03
CA ARG A 167 12.76 -1.70 -4.78
C ARG A 167 12.39 -3.15 -4.44
N ASN A 168 12.21 -3.41 -3.15
CA ASN A 168 11.97 -4.75 -2.62
C ASN A 168 10.51 -5.18 -2.83
N GLY A 169 9.60 -4.21 -2.97
CA GLY A 169 8.19 -4.44 -3.18
C GLY A 169 7.47 -4.92 -1.92
N THR A 170 6.19 -5.22 -2.09
CA THR A 170 5.30 -5.64 -1.01
C THR A 170 4.94 -7.11 -1.15
N THR A 171 5.03 -7.86 -0.06
CA THR A 171 4.46 -9.20 0.06
C THR A 171 3.03 -9.11 0.59
N SER A 172 2.09 -9.85 0.02
CA SER A 172 0.75 -10.01 0.59
C SER A 172 0.54 -11.45 1.02
N MET A 173 0.02 -11.66 2.23
CA MET A 173 -0.52 -12.94 2.67
C MET A 173 -2.02 -12.80 2.83
N ILE A 174 -2.78 -13.64 2.14
CA ILE A 174 -4.22 -13.59 2.06
C ILE A 174 -4.78 -14.91 2.61
N GLU A 175 -5.37 -14.87 3.79
CA GLU A 175 -6.12 -15.98 4.38
C GLU A 175 -7.48 -16.10 3.67
N CYS A 176 -7.72 -17.27 3.09
CA CYS A 176 -8.93 -17.54 2.32
C CYS A 176 -9.87 -18.53 3.00
N SER A 177 -9.50 -19.11 4.15
CA SER A 177 -10.38 -20.02 4.89
C SER A 177 -11.70 -19.32 5.24
N GLY A 178 -12.82 -19.93 4.84
CA GLY A 178 -14.16 -19.37 5.06
C GLY A 178 -14.55 -18.21 4.13
N ALA A 179 -13.72 -17.86 3.15
CA ALA A 179 -14.12 -16.93 2.10
C ALA A 179 -15.06 -17.63 1.11
N SER A 180 -16.10 -16.91 0.67
CA SER A 180 -17.16 -17.44 -0.19
C SER A 180 -17.50 -16.47 -1.33
N PHE A 181 -18.43 -16.86 -2.21
CA PHE A 181 -18.96 -15.97 -3.25
C PHE A 181 -19.65 -14.73 -2.68
N ASP A 182 -20.21 -14.80 -1.47
CA ASP A 182 -20.88 -13.67 -0.83
C ASP A 182 -19.89 -12.58 -0.39
N ASN A 183 -18.64 -12.96 -0.16
CA ASN A 183 -17.55 -12.03 0.12
C ASN A 183 -17.03 -11.35 -1.15
N MET A 184 -17.57 -11.63 -2.33
CA MET A 184 -16.97 -11.24 -3.60
C MET A 184 -17.96 -10.52 -4.51
N ASP A 185 -17.46 -9.55 -5.26
CA ASP A 185 -18.24 -8.81 -6.24
C ASP A 185 -17.35 -8.55 -7.46
N LEU A 186 -17.59 -9.32 -8.54
CA LEU A 186 -16.72 -9.30 -9.72
C LEU A 186 -16.66 -7.92 -10.37
N LYS A 187 -17.76 -7.15 -10.35
CA LYS A 187 -17.77 -5.79 -10.91
C LYS A 187 -16.89 -4.87 -10.09
N TYR A 188 -16.98 -4.97 -8.77
CA TYR A 188 -16.10 -4.23 -7.87
C TYR A 188 -14.63 -4.64 -8.05
N MET A 189 -14.35 -5.94 -8.13
CA MET A 189 -12.98 -6.46 -8.30
C MET A 189 -12.35 -6.05 -9.64
N GLU A 190 -13.13 -6.01 -10.71
CA GLU A 190 -12.73 -5.47 -12.01
C GLU A 190 -12.40 -3.97 -11.87
N LYS A 191 -13.32 -3.19 -11.30
CA LYS A 191 -13.11 -1.76 -11.04
C LYS A 191 -11.82 -1.52 -10.24
N PHE A 192 -11.60 -2.29 -9.17
CA PHE A 192 -10.41 -2.21 -8.34
C PHE A 192 -9.13 -2.56 -9.10
N ALA A 193 -9.15 -3.61 -9.93
CA ALA A 193 -7.99 -3.97 -10.73
C ALA A 193 -7.64 -2.92 -11.80
N VAL A 194 -8.64 -2.40 -12.50
CA VAL A 194 -8.46 -1.41 -13.56
C VAL A 194 -8.08 -0.05 -12.98
N GLU A 195 -8.84 0.47 -12.02
CA GLU A 195 -8.63 1.84 -11.53
C GLU A 195 -7.46 1.97 -10.55
N PHE A 196 -7.16 0.92 -9.78
CA PHE A 196 -6.10 0.97 -8.78
C PHE A 196 -4.85 0.20 -9.24
N PHE A 197 -4.93 -1.12 -9.39
CA PHE A 197 -3.74 -1.94 -9.64
C PHE A 197 -3.03 -1.65 -10.96
N SER A 198 -3.77 -1.22 -11.98
CA SER A 198 -3.16 -0.90 -13.28
C SER A 198 -2.39 0.42 -13.28
N HIS A 199 -2.57 1.28 -12.27
CA HIS A 199 -2.06 2.65 -12.29
C HIS A 199 -1.14 2.95 -11.09
N TYR A 200 -1.44 2.45 -9.90
CA TYR A 200 -0.66 2.75 -8.70
C TYR A 200 0.77 2.17 -8.77
N PRO A 201 1.84 3.00 -8.65
CA PRO A 201 3.22 2.57 -8.87
C PRO A 201 3.74 1.73 -7.69
N GLN A 202 3.47 0.43 -7.73
CA GLN A 202 3.91 -0.51 -6.69
C GLN A 202 4.44 -1.80 -7.32
N LYS A 203 5.52 -2.30 -6.73
CA LYS A 203 6.03 -3.62 -7.03
C LYS A 203 5.40 -4.65 -6.10
N ALA A 204 4.66 -5.61 -6.67
CA ALA A 204 4.29 -6.80 -5.95
C ALA A 204 5.51 -7.73 -5.87
N LYS A 205 5.92 -8.11 -4.66
CA LYS A 205 6.97 -9.12 -4.47
C LYS A 205 6.39 -10.51 -4.62
N GLU A 206 5.45 -10.84 -3.74
CA GLU A 206 4.72 -12.11 -3.73
C GLU A 206 3.30 -11.89 -3.19
N LYS A 207 2.35 -12.70 -3.62
CA LYS A 207 0.97 -12.72 -3.10
C LYS A 207 0.56 -14.18 -2.84
N PHE A 208 0.50 -14.55 -1.57
CA PHE A 208 0.17 -15.90 -1.13
C PHE A 208 -1.29 -15.96 -0.70
N PHE A 209 -2.11 -16.80 -1.35
CA PHE A 209 -3.48 -17.07 -0.96
C PHE A 209 -3.53 -18.41 -0.22
N SER A 210 -3.42 -18.37 1.10
CA SER A 210 -3.44 -19.57 1.95
C SER A 210 -4.86 -20.10 2.10
N SER A 211 -4.99 -21.42 2.23
CA SER A 211 -6.29 -22.09 2.43
C SER A 211 -7.35 -21.72 1.37
N ALA A 212 -6.91 -21.50 0.13
CA ALA A 212 -7.81 -21.18 -0.99
C ALA A 212 -8.62 -22.43 -1.40
N GLU A 213 -9.90 -22.44 -1.06
CA GLU A 213 -10.85 -23.46 -1.50
C GLU A 213 -11.15 -23.36 -3.01
N SER A 214 -11.85 -24.34 -3.56
CA SER A 214 -12.17 -24.40 -5.00
C SER A 214 -12.98 -23.19 -5.48
N SER A 215 -13.88 -22.67 -4.65
CA SER A 215 -14.64 -21.44 -4.89
C SER A 215 -13.74 -20.23 -5.11
N ILE A 216 -12.74 -20.06 -4.23
CA ILE A 216 -11.76 -18.97 -4.29
C ILE A 216 -10.83 -19.13 -5.49
N THR A 217 -10.41 -20.37 -5.78
CA THR A 217 -9.60 -20.66 -6.98
C THR A 217 -10.34 -20.27 -8.26
N MET A 218 -11.64 -20.60 -8.37
CA MET A 218 -12.46 -20.22 -9.52
C MET A 218 -12.63 -18.70 -9.62
N LEU A 219 -12.91 -18.03 -8.50
CA LEU A 219 -13.02 -16.57 -8.47
C LEU A 219 -11.72 -15.89 -8.86
N PHE A 220 -10.60 -16.41 -8.37
CA PHE A 220 -9.30 -15.90 -8.73
C PHE A 220 -9.04 -16.05 -10.23
N ALA A 221 -9.38 -17.19 -10.84
CA ALA A 221 -9.28 -17.35 -12.29
C ALA A 221 -10.10 -16.30 -13.07
N LEU A 222 -11.27 -15.93 -12.56
CA LEU A 222 -12.09 -14.86 -13.14
C LEU A 222 -11.48 -13.48 -12.91
N TRP A 223 -10.88 -13.21 -11.75
CA TRP A 223 -10.26 -11.91 -11.44
C TRP A 223 -8.94 -11.71 -12.19
N ASN A 224 -8.20 -12.79 -12.42
CA ASN A 224 -6.90 -12.80 -13.10
C ASN A 224 -6.95 -12.21 -14.52
N ARG A 225 -8.13 -12.12 -15.15
CA ARG A 225 -8.28 -11.46 -16.45
C ARG A 225 -8.12 -9.93 -16.39
N PHE A 226 -8.35 -9.33 -15.23
CA PHE A 226 -8.31 -7.88 -15.02
C PHE A 226 -6.99 -7.39 -14.41
N LEU A 227 -6.18 -8.32 -13.86
CA LEU A 227 -4.93 -7.97 -13.20
C LEU A 227 -3.79 -7.73 -14.21
N PRO A 228 -2.92 -6.72 -13.97
CA PRO A 228 -1.67 -6.55 -14.71
C PRO A 228 -0.77 -7.79 -14.62
N ALA A 229 -0.06 -8.12 -15.71
CA ALA A 229 0.81 -9.30 -15.77
C ALA A 229 1.82 -9.35 -14.62
N SER A 230 2.41 -8.21 -14.27
CA SER A 230 3.37 -8.04 -13.17
C SER A 230 2.83 -8.45 -11.79
N ILE A 231 1.52 -8.44 -11.59
CA ILE A 231 0.88 -8.92 -10.36
C ILE A 231 0.50 -10.40 -10.50
N ARG A 232 -0.04 -10.81 -11.65
CA ARG A 232 -0.50 -12.20 -11.89
C ARG A 232 0.59 -13.22 -11.70
N GLU A 233 1.79 -12.91 -12.18
CA GLU A 233 2.97 -13.79 -12.09
C GLU A 233 3.49 -13.97 -10.66
N LYS A 234 3.01 -13.16 -9.71
CA LYS A 234 3.42 -13.19 -8.29
C LYS A 234 2.40 -13.86 -7.38
N ILE A 235 1.34 -14.43 -7.96
CA ILE A 235 0.24 -15.00 -7.20
C ILE A 235 0.44 -16.51 -7.05
N HIS A 236 0.46 -16.93 -5.79
CA HIS A 236 0.53 -18.32 -5.38
C HIS A 236 -0.80 -18.69 -4.74
N LEU A 237 -1.50 -19.66 -5.33
CA LEU A 237 -2.78 -20.15 -4.83
C LEU A 237 -2.58 -21.46 -4.08
N GLY A 238 -3.15 -21.52 -2.89
CA GLY A 238 -3.03 -22.69 -2.02
C GLY A 238 -1.67 -22.75 -1.33
N GLY A 239 -1.50 -23.79 -0.52
CA GLY A 239 -0.34 -23.97 0.35
C GLY A 239 -0.69 -23.76 1.81
N GLU A 240 -0.01 -24.53 2.65
CA GLU A 240 -0.05 -24.40 4.09
C GLU A 240 1.11 -23.53 4.55
N LEU A 241 0.86 -22.65 5.51
CA LEU A 241 1.92 -21.90 6.15
C LEU A 241 2.64 -22.84 7.11
N SER A 242 3.92 -23.09 6.83
CA SER A 242 4.75 -23.95 7.67
C SER A 242 4.72 -23.47 9.13
N GLY A 243 4.49 -24.40 10.07
CA GLY A 243 4.39 -24.11 11.49
C GLY A 243 3.02 -23.60 11.97
N MET A 244 1.99 -23.62 11.12
CA MET A 244 0.63 -23.25 11.53
C MET A 244 -0.30 -24.43 11.81
N ASP A 245 0.10 -25.69 11.59
CA ASP A 245 -0.63 -26.92 11.95
C ASP A 245 -2.16 -26.85 11.72
N GLY A 246 -2.60 -26.33 10.57
CA GLY A 246 -4.02 -26.18 10.20
C GLY A 246 -4.77 -25.03 10.91
N GLN A 247 -4.08 -24.21 11.70
CA GLN A 247 -4.63 -23.01 12.31
C GLN A 247 -4.69 -21.86 11.29
N ARG A 248 -5.75 -21.06 11.38
CA ARG A 248 -5.91 -19.85 10.59
C ARG A 248 -4.97 -18.75 11.09
N ILE A 249 -4.48 -17.92 10.17
CA ILE A 249 -3.55 -16.85 10.52
C ILE A 249 -4.15 -15.81 11.48
N ASP A 250 -5.46 -15.59 11.40
CA ASP A 250 -6.15 -14.53 12.15
C ASP A 250 -6.14 -14.74 13.68
N VAL A 251 -5.95 -15.98 14.15
CA VAL A 251 -5.83 -16.33 15.57
C VAL A 251 -4.69 -15.57 16.26
N PHE A 252 -3.60 -15.32 15.54
CA PHE A 252 -2.39 -14.68 16.07
C PHE A 252 -2.48 -13.15 16.08
N TYR A 253 -3.27 -12.57 15.18
CA TYR A 253 -3.29 -11.12 14.96
C TYR A 253 -4.51 -10.43 15.60
N LYS A 254 -5.53 -11.17 16.04
CA LYS A 254 -6.72 -10.62 16.71
C LYS A 254 -6.56 -10.46 18.23
N GLN A 255 -5.37 -10.71 18.77
CA GLN A 255 -5.10 -10.63 20.20
C GLN A 255 -4.69 -9.21 20.65
N PRO A 256 -5.04 -8.78 21.88
CA PRO A 256 -5.93 -9.46 22.83
C PRO A 256 -7.42 -9.34 22.47
N THR A 257 -7.83 -8.28 21.76
CA THR A 257 -9.17 -8.12 21.20
C THR A 257 -9.09 -7.55 19.78
N PRO A 258 -10.12 -7.73 18.93
CA PRO A 258 -10.17 -7.15 17.59
C PRO A 258 -10.02 -5.62 17.57
N GLU A 259 -10.59 -4.92 18.55
CA GLU A 259 -10.54 -3.47 18.66
C GLU A 259 -9.11 -2.99 18.93
N ILE A 260 -8.43 -3.64 19.88
CA ILE A 260 -7.03 -3.33 20.20
C ILE A 260 -6.11 -3.66 19.01
N ALA A 261 -6.36 -4.77 18.32
CA ALA A 261 -5.61 -5.14 17.11
C ALA A 261 -5.78 -4.10 15.99
N ARG A 262 -7.02 -3.66 15.73
CA ARG A 262 -7.33 -2.60 14.77
C ARG A 262 -6.64 -1.28 15.12
N ASP A 263 -6.70 -0.88 16.38
CA ASP A 263 -6.09 0.38 16.83
C ASP A 263 -4.55 0.34 16.73
N ARG A 264 -3.93 -0.80 17.05
CA ARG A 264 -2.49 -1.03 16.80
C ARG A 264 -2.15 -0.94 15.31
N LEU A 265 -2.98 -1.53 14.45
CA LEU A 265 -2.78 -1.46 13.01
C LEU A 265 -2.91 -0.02 12.49
N CYS A 266 -3.91 0.74 12.95
CA CYS A 266 -4.09 2.15 12.58
C CYS A 266 -2.89 3.01 13.02
N ARG A 267 -2.38 2.82 14.26
CA ARG A 267 -1.16 3.49 14.74
C ARG A 267 0.06 3.16 13.86
N LYS A 268 0.18 1.91 13.42
CA LYS A 268 1.28 1.48 12.55
C LYS A 268 1.18 2.10 11.16
N VAL A 269 -0.01 2.10 10.56
CA VAL A 269 -0.25 2.78 9.26
C VAL A 269 0.03 4.28 9.38
N LEU A 270 -0.40 4.93 10.46
CA LEU A 270 -0.08 6.33 10.72
C LEU A 270 1.44 6.56 10.79
N HIS A 271 2.16 5.76 11.56
CA HIS A 271 3.62 5.88 11.67
C HIS A 271 4.31 5.79 10.30
N LEU A 272 3.91 4.81 9.49
CA LEU A 272 4.47 4.58 8.16
C LEU A 272 4.11 5.70 7.17
N LEU A 273 2.87 6.18 7.20
CA LEU A 273 2.43 7.31 6.38
C LEU A 273 3.18 8.59 6.74
N THR A 274 3.35 8.89 8.03
CA THR A 274 4.12 10.04 8.46
C THR A 274 5.55 9.95 7.94
N ARG A 275 6.23 8.80 8.12
CA ARG A 275 7.58 8.61 7.56
C ARG A 275 7.63 8.82 6.04
N ARG A 276 6.64 8.29 5.31
CA ARG A 276 6.55 8.50 3.86
C ARG A 276 6.44 9.98 3.53
N TYR A 277 5.49 10.69 4.13
CA TYR A 277 5.22 12.08 3.81
C TYR A 277 6.36 13.02 4.25
N ASP A 278 7.06 12.69 5.35
CA ASP A 278 8.29 13.36 5.75
C ASP A 278 9.39 13.16 4.68
N ASN A 279 9.59 11.92 4.22
CA ASN A 279 10.54 11.64 3.14
C ASN A 279 10.15 12.35 1.83
N GLN A 280 8.87 12.39 1.50
CA GLN A 280 8.34 13.09 0.33
C GLN A 280 8.60 14.60 0.39
N ALA A 281 8.41 15.21 1.56
CA ALA A 281 8.60 16.65 1.76
C ALA A 281 10.07 17.07 1.72
N ASN A 282 10.98 16.19 2.18
CA ASN A 282 12.39 16.53 2.35
C ASN A 282 13.30 16.03 1.20
N PHE A 283 12.85 15.08 0.39
CA PHE A 283 13.64 14.54 -0.72
C PHE A 283 13.64 15.47 -1.94
N SER A 284 14.79 15.59 -2.60
CA SER A 284 14.96 16.36 -3.84
C SER A 284 15.92 15.66 -4.81
N LEU A 285 15.53 15.54 -6.07
CA LEU A 285 16.34 15.00 -7.17
C LEU A 285 17.49 15.93 -7.58
N SER A 286 17.47 17.20 -7.17
CA SER A 286 18.59 18.13 -7.40
C SER A 286 19.77 17.89 -6.46
N LYS A 287 19.54 17.23 -5.32
CA LYS A 287 20.54 16.88 -4.32
C LYS A 287 20.33 15.43 -3.82
N PRO A 288 20.42 14.43 -4.71
CA PRO A 288 20.16 13.06 -4.32
C PRO A 288 21.29 12.55 -3.42
N SER A 289 20.95 11.80 -2.38
CA SER A 289 21.93 10.97 -1.70
C SER A 289 22.21 9.75 -2.58
N VAL A 290 23.44 9.64 -3.07
CA VAL A 290 23.85 8.54 -3.96
C VAL A 290 24.58 7.48 -3.14
N MET A 291 24.34 6.21 -3.43
CA MET A 291 25.16 5.11 -2.90
C MET A 291 26.51 5.12 -3.59
N ASP A 292 27.61 5.21 -2.83
CA ASP A 292 28.94 4.91 -3.36
C ASP A 292 28.93 3.43 -3.78
N GLY A 293 29.14 3.20 -5.08
CA GLY A 293 29.07 1.88 -5.72
C GLY A 293 30.23 0.96 -5.38
#